data_AF-A0A1H3HGG2-F1
#
_entry.id   AF-A0A1H3HGG2-F1
#
_cell.length_a   1.000
_cell.length_b   1.000
_cell.length_c   1.000
_cell.angle_alpha   90.00
_cell.angle_beta   90.00
_cell.angle_gamma   90.00
#
_symmetry.space_group_name_H-M   'P 1'
#
loop_
_entity.id
_entity.type
_entity.pdbx_description
1 polymer ?
#
loop_
_entity_poly.entity_id
_entity_poly.type
_entity_poly.pdbx_seq_one_letter_code
_entity_poly.pdbx_strand_id
1 'polypeptide(L)'
;MKLRHFIAMVCLLIFSSGAFAYRCSIDMRKIDEALAKKPAITEAQETEVRKLRAEGETLHEKGKHQEALETLHKAMEILGVQ
;
A
#
# COMPACT_ATOMS: atom_id res chain seq x y z
N MET A 1 -11.80 -4.77 -40.26
CA MET A 1 -12.52 -4.59 -38.97
C MET A 1 -11.86 -5.34 -37.80
N LYS A 2 -11.43 -6.59 -37.94
CA LYS A 2 -10.83 -7.39 -36.84
C LYS A 2 -9.57 -6.76 -36.21
N LEU A 3 -8.68 -6.18 -37.02
CA LEU A 3 -7.45 -5.52 -36.53
C LEU A 3 -7.73 -4.29 -35.63
N ARG A 4 -8.80 -3.54 -35.93
CA ARG A 4 -9.18 -2.34 -35.17
C ARG A 4 -9.73 -2.68 -33.78
N HIS A 5 -10.42 -3.81 -33.65
CA HIS A 5 -10.88 -4.34 -32.37
C HIS A 5 -9.73 -4.96 -31.58
N PHE A 6 -8.77 -5.59 -32.26
CA PHE A 6 -7.56 -6.14 -31.64
C PHE A 6 -6.68 -5.05 -31.01
N ILE A 7 -6.49 -3.92 -31.72
CA ILE A 7 -5.75 -2.76 -31.20
C ILE A 7 -6.47 -2.17 -29.97
N ALA A 8 -7.80 -2.02 -30.04
CA ALA A 8 -8.58 -1.50 -28.91
C ALA A 8 -8.50 -2.40 -27.66
N MET A 9 -8.49 -3.73 -27.85
CA MET A 9 -8.36 -4.70 -26.75
C MET A 9 -6.98 -4.68 -26.10
N VAL A 10 -5.91 -4.54 -26.88
CA VAL A 10 -4.53 -4.44 -26.37
C VAL A 10 -4.33 -3.14 -25.56
N CYS A 11 -4.89 -2.01 -26.00
CA CYS A 11 -4.80 -0.75 -25.27
C CYS A 11 -5.46 -0.78 -23.88
N LEU A 12 -6.53 -1.56 -23.70
CA LEU A 12 -7.23 -1.71 -22.42
C LEU A 12 -6.42 -2.48 -21.37
N LEU A 13 -5.58 -3.43 -21.79
CA LEU A 13 -4.77 -4.25 -20.86
C LEU A 13 -3.61 -3.48 -20.23
N ILE A 14 -3.12 -2.42 -20.87
CA ILE A 14 -1.98 -1.62 -20.39
C ILE A 14 -2.40 -0.64 -19.28
N PHE A 15 -3.70 -0.34 -19.14
CA PHE A 15 -4.19 0.64 -18.17
C PHE A 15 -4.33 0.06 -16.74
N SER A 16 -4.33 -1.27 -16.58
CA SER A 16 -4.56 -1.91 -15.28
C SER A 16 -3.32 -1.98 -14.38
N SER A 17 -2.11 -1.71 -14.90
CA SER A 17 -0.86 -1.81 -14.13
C SER A 17 -0.58 -0.59 -13.25
N GLY A 18 -1.19 0.56 -13.56
CA GLY A 18 -0.95 1.81 -12.84
C GLY A 18 -1.47 1.83 -11.39
N ALA A 19 -2.50 1.05 -11.08
CA ALA A 19 -3.10 1.02 -9.74
C ALA A 19 -2.17 0.45 -8.66
N PHE A 20 -1.20 -0.39 -9.04
CA PHE A 20 -0.29 -1.04 -8.11
C PHE A 20 0.90 -0.16 -7.71
N ALA A 21 1.35 0.73 -8.61
CA ALA A 21 2.52 1.57 -8.39
C ALA A 21 2.38 2.54 -7.20
N TYR A 22 1.14 2.94 -6.87
CA TYR A 22 0.85 3.91 -5.81
C TYR A 22 0.35 3.26 -4.51
N ARG A 23 0.23 1.94 -4.44
CA ARG A 23 -0.44 1.28 -3.30
C ARG A 23 0.34 1.44 -2.00
N CYS A 24 1.65 1.20 -2.02
CA CYS A 24 2.53 1.33 -0.85
C CYS A 24 2.50 2.75 -0.26
N SER A 25 2.59 3.78 -1.12
CA SER A 25 2.58 5.18 -0.67
C SER A 25 1.23 5.60 -0.11
N ILE A 26 0.12 5.10 -0.66
CA ILE A 26 -1.21 5.31 -0.09
C ILE A 26 -1.33 4.64 1.28
N ASP A 27 -0.86 3.41 1.45
CA ASP A 27 -0.89 2.69 2.72
C ASP A 27 -0.07 3.38 3.81
N MET A 28 1.17 3.79 3.50
CA MET A 28 2.00 4.55 4.44
C MET A 28 1.29 5.83 4.91
N ARG A 29 0.73 6.61 3.98
CA ARG A 29 -0.03 7.81 4.33
C ARG A 29 -1.27 7.48 5.19
N LYS A 30 -2.00 6.41 4.89
CA LYS A 30 -3.19 6.00 5.67
C LYS A 30 -2.81 5.64 7.10
N ILE A 31 -1.67 4.97 7.29
CA ILE A 31 -1.08 4.67 8.62
C ILE A 31 -0.71 5.96 9.34
N ASP A 32 0.00 6.87 8.67
CA ASP A 32 0.44 8.15 9.25
C ASP A 32 -0.76 9.01 9.70
N GLU A 33 -1.80 9.09 8.88
CA GLU A 33 -3.06 9.77 9.19
C GLU A 33 -3.81 9.12 10.35
N ALA A 34 -3.82 7.78 10.43
CA ALA A 34 -4.46 7.05 11.52
C ALA A 34 -3.73 7.29 12.85
N LEU A 35 -2.39 7.24 12.86
CA LEU A 35 -1.58 7.56 14.04
C LEU A 35 -1.77 9.00 14.51
N ALA A 36 -1.85 9.96 13.58
CA ALA A 36 -2.08 11.37 13.91
C ALA A 36 -3.42 11.62 14.62
N LYS A 37 -4.43 10.77 14.37
CA LYS A 37 -5.74 10.82 15.03
C LYS A 37 -5.74 10.23 16.45
N LYS A 38 -4.59 9.75 16.94
CA LYS A 38 -4.43 9.11 18.26
C LYS A 38 -5.44 7.96 18.44
N PRO A 39 -5.28 6.87 17.67
CA PRO A 39 -6.22 5.76 17.68
C PRO A 39 -6.23 5.11 19.06
N ALA A 40 -7.35 4.47 19.42
CA ALA A 40 -7.51 3.78 20.70
C ALA A 40 -6.76 2.42 20.70
N ILE A 41 -5.43 2.48 20.63
CA ILE A 41 -4.52 1.33 20.70
C ILE A 41 -3.59 1.47 21.90
N THR A 42 -2.99 0.36 22.33
CA THR A 42 -1.97 0.37 23.38
C THR A 42 -0.64 0.97 22.90
N GLU A 43 0.20 1.42 23.82
CA GLU A 43 1.54 1.93 23.50
C GLU A 43 2.41 0.87 22.79
N ALA A 44 2.28 -0.40 23.18
CA ALA A 44 2.95 -1.51 22.51
C ALA A 44 2.50 -1.66 21.05
N GLN A 45 1.19 -1.55 20.78
CA GLN A 45 0.64 -1.56 19.43
C GLN A 45 1.10 -0.33 18.63
N GLU A 46 1.13 0.86 19.22
CA GLU A 46 1.63 2.06 18.55
C GLU A 46 3.10 1.90 18.14
N THR A 47 3.93 1.37 19.04
CA THR A 47 5.34 1.07 18.75
C THR A 47 5.48 0.10 17.59
N GLU A 48 4.68 -0.98 17.59
CA GLU A 48 4.71 -1.97 16.50
C GLU A 48 4.24 -1.38 15.17
N VAL A 49 3.16 -0.58 15.17
CA VAL A 49 2.66 0.10 13.96
C VAL A 49 3.73 1.03 13.37
N ARG A 50 4.43 1.81 14.21
CA ARG A 50 5.50 2.70 13.76
C ARG A 50 6.68 1.94 13.15
N LYS A 51 7.04 0.80 13.75
CA LYS A 51 8.08 -0.10 13.24
C LYS A 51 7.68 -0.68 11.88
N LEU A 52 6.49 -1.25 11.77
CA LEU A 52 5.95 -1.81 10.52
C LEU A 52 5.85 -0.75 9.42
N ARG A 53 5.46 0.49 9.76
CA ARG A 53 5.44 1.62 8.82
C ARG A 53 6.84 1.91 8.26
N ALA A 54 7.84 2.04 9.13
CA ALA A 54 9.22 2.31 8.72
C ALA A 54 9.84 1.14 7.92
N GLU A 55 9.53 -0.10 8.30
CA GLU A 55 9.96 -1.28 7.56
C GLU A 55 9.32 -1.35 6.17
N GLY A 56 8.01 -1.06 6.07
CA GLY A 56 7.30 -0.96 4.79
C GLY A 56 7.90 0.09 3.85
N GLU A 57 8.28 1.26 4.37
CA GLU A 57 8.99 2.31 3.62
C GLU A 57 10.36 1.82 3.12
N THR A 58 11.14 1.19 4.00
CA THR A 58 12.45 0.61 3.64
C THR A 58 12.32 -0.46 2.55
N LEU A 59 11.29 -1.31 2.62
CA LEU A 59 11.01 -2.33 1.60
C LEU A 59 10.59 -1.69 0.27
N HIS A 60 9.79 -0.63 0.31
CA HIS A 60 9.41 0.15 -0.86
C HIS A 60 10.63 0.76 -1.56
N GLU A 61 11.52 1.41 -0.81
CA GLU A 61 12.77 1.99 -1.34
C GLU A 61 13.70 0.95 -1.97
N LYS A 62 13.65 -0.29 -1.47
CA LYS A 62 14.39 -1.45 -2.01
C LYS A 62 13.70 -2.11 -3.22
N GLY A 63 12.55 -1.60 -3.67
CA GLY A 63 11.76 -2.18 -4.76
C GLY A 63 11.02 -3.47 -4.39
N LYS A 64 11.01 -3.87 -3.11
CA LYS A 64 10.32 -5.06 -2.59
C LYS A 64 8.85 -4.75 -2.32
N HIS A 65 8.12 -4.37 -3.36
CA HIS A 65 6.76 -3.84 -3.22
C HIS A 65 5.77 -4.80 -2.57
N GLN A 66 5.83 -6.10 -2.87
CA GLN A 66 4.94 -7.07 -2.25
C GLN A 66 5.21 -7.19 -0.75
N GLU A 67 6.48 -7.32 -0.35
CA GLU A 67 6.87 -7.37 1.07
C GLU A 67 6.49 -6.07 1.80
N ALA A 68 6.61 -4.92 1.13
CA ALA A 68 6.17 -3.63 1.66
C ALA A 68 4.67 -3.63 1.93
N LEU A 69 3.84 -4.08 0.97
CA LEU A 69 2.39 -4.16 1.15
C LEU A 69 2.00 -5.08 2.30
N GLU A 70 2.58 -6.29 2.36
CA GLU A 70 2.30 -7.25 3.44
C GLU A 70 2.67 -6.67 4.81
N THR A 71 3.78 -5.95 4.89
CA THR A 71 4.22 -5.28 6.13
C THR A 71 3.30 -4.13 6.53
N LEU A 72 2.91 -3.29 5.56
CA LEU A 72 2.01 -2.16 5.80
C LEU A 72 0.60 -2.60 6.16
N HIS A 73 0.10 -3.71 5.58
CA HIS A 73 -1.22 -4.26 5.93
C HIS A 73 -1.30 -4.73 7.37
N LYS A 74 -0.23 -5.33 7.92
CA LYS A 74 -0.16 -5.67 9.36
C LYS A 74 -0.32 -4.42 10.25
N ALA A 75 0.31 -3.31 9.89
CA ALA A 75 0.13 -2.04 10.59
C ALA A 75 -1.31 -1.54 10.49
N MET A 76 -1.91 -1.62 9.31
CA MET A 76 -3.30 -1.20 9.06
C MET A 76 -4.33 -2.07 9.78
N GLU A 77 -4.07 -3.37 9.95
CA GLU A 77 -4.89 -4.28 10.76
C GLU A 77 -4.92 -3.85 12.23
N ILE A 78 -3.75 -3.57 12.83
CA ILE A 78 -3.66 -3.07 14.21
C ILE A 78 -4.44 -1.77 14.37
N LEU A 79 -4.36 -0.89 13.38
CA LEU A 79 -5.06 0.40 13.35
C LEU A 79 -6.55 0.30 12.96
N GLY A 80 -7.01 -0.85 12.46
CA GLY A 80 -8.37 -1.01 11.95
C GLY A 80 -8.68 -0.19 10.68
N VAL A 81 -7.66 0.13 9.87
CA VAL A 81 -7.78 1.00 8.69
C VAL A 81 -7.43 0.29 7.38
N GLN A 82 -7.75 -1.00 7.25
CA GLN A 82 -7.52 -1.78 6.03
C GLN A 82 -8.17 -1.13 4.79
#